data_AF-A0A3D1H818-F1
#
_entry.id   AF-A0A3D1H818-F1
#
_cell.length_a   1.000
_cell.length_b   1.000
_cell.length_c   1.000
_cell.angle_alpha   90.00
_cell.angle_beta   90.00
_cell.angle_gamma   90.00
#
_symmetry.space_group_name_H-M   'P 1'
#
loop_
_entity.id
_entity.type
_entity.pdbx_description
1 polymer ?
#
loop_
_entity_poly.entity_id
_entity_poly.type
_entity_poly.pdbx_seq_one_letter_code
_entity_poly.pdbx_strand_id
1 'polypeptide(L)'
;MVKIDYSKDKLLTDFSIKTLQDRYLVGDEKSPQEGFARAAEAFCDDEAHAQRIYDYASNLWFMFATPVLSNGGTKRGLPISCFL
;
A
#
# COMPACT_ATOMS: atom_id res chain seq x y z
N MET A 1 11.90 7.09 -6.47
CA MET A 1 10.41 7.08 -6.39
C MET A 1 9.90 5.84 -7.09
N VAL A 2 8.99 5.09 -6.46
CA VAL A 2 8.44 3.83 -6.98
C VAL A 2 7.68 4.06 -8.28
N LYS A 3 7.89 3.17 -9.26
CA LYS A 3 7.15 3.16 -10.52
C LYS A 3 5.84 2.39 -10.33
N ILE A 4 4.74 3.11 -10.32
CA ILE A 4 3.39 2.58 -10.13
C ILE A 4 2.86 2.01 -11.46
N ASP A 5 2.40 0.76 -11.44
CA ASP A 5 1.67 0.09 -12.53
C ASP A 5 0.18 -0.03 -12.19
N TYR A 6 -0.60 0.97 -12.61
CA TYR A 6 -2.06 0.98 -12.43
C TYR A 6 -2.78 -0.18 -13.13
N SER A 7 -2.15 -0.87 -14.09
CA SER A 7 -2.77 -2.03 -14.73
C SER A 7 -2.96 -3.20 -13.77
N LYS A 8 -2.29 -3.20 -12.61
CA LYS A 8 -2.41 -4.20 -11.55
C LYS A 8 -3.71 -4.13 -10.77
N ASP A 9 -4.45 -3.02 -10.84
CA ASP A 9 -5.79 -2.94 -10.25
C ASP A 9 -6.74 -4.01 -10.81
N LYS A 10 -6.52 -4.49 -12.04
CA LYS A 10 -7.28 -5.60 -12.64
C LYS A 10 -7.14 -6.93 -11.89
N LEU A 11 -6.13 -7.07 -11.02
CA LEU A 11 -5.95 -8.25 -10.19
C LEU A 11 -6.88 -8.25 -8.96
N LEU A 12 -7.43 -7.09 -8.62
CA LEU A 12 -8.36 -6.91 -7.51
C LEU A 12 -9.80 -6.95 -8.03
N THR A 13 -10.71 -7.48 -7.21
CA THR A 13 -12.14 -7.40 -7.50
C THR A 13 -12.69 -5.99 -7.25
N ASP A 14 -13.80 -5.64 -7.89
CA ASP A 14 -14.48 -4.36 -7.65
C ASP A 14 -14.81 -4.13 -6.16
N PHE A 15 -15.17 -5.19 -5.44
CA PHE A 15 -15.43 -5.12 -4.01
C PHE A 15 -14.15 -4.77 -3.23
N SER A 16 -13.05 -5.46 -3.52
CA SER A 16 -11.76 -5.20 -2.88
C SER A 16 -11.27 -3.77 -3.13
N ILE A 17 -11.40 -3.28 -4.37
CA ILE A 17 -11.03 -1.90 -4.73
C ILE A 17 -11.87 -0.91 -3.92
N LYS A 18 -13.20 -1.09 -3.86
CA LYS A 18 -14.09 -0.23 -3.06
C LYS A 18 -13.74 -0.25 -1.59
N THR A 19 -13.44 -1.42 -1.02
CA THR A 19 -12.99 -1.52 0.38
C THR A 19 -11.69 -0.76 0.63
N LEU A 20 -10.71 -0.88 -0.28
CA LEU A 20 -9.44 -0.16 -0.19
C LEU A 20 -9.64 1.36 -0.26
N GLN A 21 -10.45 1.83 -1.21
CA GLN A 21 -10.79 3.24 -1.39
C GLN A 21 -11.53 3.83 -0.17
N ASP A 22 -12.49 3.10 0.40
CA ASP A 22 -13.31 3.58 1.52
C ASP A 22 -12.52 3.70 2.85
N ARG A 23 -11.49 2.85 3.05
CA ARG A 23 -10.88 2.65 4.38
C ARG A 23 -9.38 2.87 4.47
N TYR A 24 -8.65 2.74 3.37
CA TYR A 24 -7.19 2.57 3.42
C TYR A 24 -6.41 3.57 2.56
N LEU A 25 -7.03 4.17 1.54
CA LEU A 25 -6.42 5.25 0.78
C LEU A 25 -6.37 6.54 1.59
N VAL A 26 -5.29 7.30 1.42
CA VAL A 26 -4.99 8.49 2.21
C VAL A 26 -4.83 9.69 1.29
N GLY A 27 -5.42 10.82 1.68
CA GLY A 27 -5.33 12.06 0.92
C GLY A 27 -5.99 11.94 -0.44
N ASP A 28 -5.22 12.20 -1.50
CA ASP A 28 -5.70 12.23 -2.88
C ASP A 28 -5.44 10.91 -3.64
N GLU A 29 -5.07 9.83 -2.94
CA GLU A 29 -4.92 8.50 -3.52
C GLU A 29 -6.25 8.00 -4.14
N LYS A 30 -6.20 7.57 -5.39
CA LYS A 30 -7.35 7.11 -6.20
C LYS A 30 -7.29 5.61 -6.48
N SER A 31 -6.09 5.05 -6.50
CA SER A 31 -5.84 3.63 -6.79
C SER A 31 -5.24 2.90 -5.58
N PRO A 32 -5.63 1.64 -5.33
CA PRO A 32 -4.90 0.74 -4.44
C PRO A 32 -3.39 0.75 -4.65
N GLN A 33 -2.92 0.87 -5.90
CA GLN A 33 -1.50 0.86 -6.20
C GLN A 33 -0.74 2.04 -5.57
N GLU A 34 -1.38 3.20 -5.43
CA GLU A 34 -0.77 4.37 -4.81
C GLU A 34 -0.59 4.15 -3.30
N GLY A 35 -1.60 3.57 -2.63
CA GLY A 35 -1.48 3.16 -1.24
C GLY A 35 -0.41 2.09 -1.01
N PHE A 36 -0.29 1.12 -1.92
CA PHE A 36 0.78 0.11 -1.86
C PHE A 36 2.16 0.73 -2.07
N ALA A 37 2.31 1.67 -3.01
CA ALA A 37 3.56 2.36 -3.25
C ALA A 37 3.97 3.23 -2.06
N ARG A 38 3.04 3.99 -1.47
CA ARG A 38 3.29 4.77 -0.25
C ARG A 38 3.77 3.89 0.90
N ALA A 39 3.08 2.77 1.15
CA ALA A 39 3.48 1.84 2.20
C ALA A 39 4.87 1.23 1.92
N ALA A 40 5.15 0.87 0.66
CA ALA A 40 6.46 0.35 0.27
C ALA A 40 7.59 1.38 0.47
N GLU A 41 7.40 2.63 0.06
CA GLU A 41 8.37 3.71 0.23
C GLU A 41 8.60 4.08 1.71
N ALA A 42 7.59 3.94 2.55
CA ALA A 42 7.69 4.25 3.96
C ALA A 42 8.54 3.25 4.77
N PHE A 43 8.60 1.99 4.32
CA PHE A 43 9.23 0.88 5.05
C PHE A 43 10.36 0.19 4.28
N CYS A 44 10.93 0.87 3.27
CA CYS A 44 12.09 0.39 2.54
C CYS A 44 13.40 0.97 3.08
N ASP A 45 14.50 0.28 2.80
CA ASP A 45 15.86 0.80 3.08
C ASP A 45 16.38 1.71 1.96
N ASP A 46 16.04 1.38 0.71
CA ASP A 46 16.43 2.13 -0.50
C ASP A 46 15.36 2.04 -1.60
N GLU A 47 15.51 2.80 -2.68
CA GLU A 47 14.53 2.85 -3.77
C GLU A 47 14.33 1.49 -4.47
N ALA A 48 15.38 0.68 -4.58
CA ALA A 48 15.28 -0.64 -5.19
C ALA A 48 14.52 -1.61 -4.28
N HIS A 49 14.67 -1.49 -2.97
CA HIS A 49 13.90 -2.21 -1.97
C HIS A 49 12.43 -1.77 -2.03
N ALA A 50 12.15 -0.47 -2.11
CA ALA A 50 10.79 0.05 -2.26
C ALA A 50 10.08 -0.57 -3.47
N GLN A 51 10.75 -0.58 -4.63
CA GLN A 51 10.19 -1.16 -5.85
C GLN A 51 9.91 -2.66 -5.69
N ARG A 52 10.81 -3.43 -5.06
CA ARG A 52 10.59 -4.87 -4.82
C ARG A 52 9.38 -5.12 -3.92
N ILE A 53 9.22 -4.36 -2.83
CA ILE A 53 8.05 -4.49 -1.94
C ILE A 53 6.77 -4.15 -2.70
N TYR A 54 6.77 -3.03 -3.45
CA TYR A 54 5.64 -2.63 -4.28
C TYR A 54 5.28 -3.70 -5.31
N ASP A 55 6.27 -4.27 -6.01
CA ASP A 55 6.04 -5.31 -7.01
C ASP A 55 5.41 -6.56 -6.38
N TYR A 56 5.83 -6.97 -5.18
CA TYR A 56 5.22 -8.11 -4.50
C TYR A 56 3.78 -7.81 -4.03
N ALA A 57 3.51 -6.62 -3.50
CA ALA A 57 2.18 -6.22 -3.06
C ALA A 57 1.22 -6.04 -4.25
N SER A 58 1.67 -5.39 -5.33
CA SER A 58 0.89 -5.13 -6.55
C SER A 58 0.57 -6.41 -7.32
N ASN A 59 1.43 -7.43 -7.24
CA ASN A 59 1.15 -8.78 -7.76
C ASN A 59 0.35 -9.67 -6.80
N LEU A 60 -0.08 -9.14 -5.65
CA LEU A 60 -0.84 -9.85 -4.61
C LEU A 60 -0.11 -11.07 -4.01
N TRP A 61 1.23 -11.07 -4.00
CA TRP A 61 2.04 -12.14 -3.39
C TRP A 61 2.08 -12.06 -1.86
N PHE A 62 1.85 -10.86 -1.33
CA PHE A 62 1.56 -10.61 0.07
C PHE A 62 0.68 -9.38 0.19
N MET A 63 0.24 -9.07 1.40
CA MET A 63 -0.42 -7.80 1.69
C MET A 63 0.03 -7.19 3.01
N PHE A 64 0.04 -5.87 3.05
CA PHE A 64 0.33 -5.12 4.26
C PHE A 64 -0.76 -5.33 5.31
N ALA A 65 -0.37 -5.38 6.58
CA ALA A 65 -1.34 -5.30 7.67
C ALA A 65 -2.04 -3.93 7.65
N THR A 66 -3.29 -3.88 8.10
CA THR A 66 -4.12 -2.65 8.17
C THR A 66 -3.36 -1.42 8.69
N PRO A 67 -2.70 -1.42 9.87
CA PRO A 67 -2.03 -0.22 10.35
C PRO A 67 -0.79 0.17 9.52
N VAL A 68 -0.14 -0.79 8.85
CA VAL A 68 0.98 -0.51 7.94
C VAL A 68 0.49 0.20 6.69
N LEU A 69 -0.61 -0.29 6.08
CA LEU A 69 -1.19 0.32 4.89
C LEU A 69 -1.84 1.68 5.18
N SER A 70 -2.59 1.80 6.29
CA SER A 70 -3.29 3.03 6.65
C SER A 70 -2.35 4.14 7.12
N ASN A 71 -1.28 3.80 7.84
CA ASN A 71 -0.44 4.81 8.52
C ASN A 71 0.95 4.98 7.89
N GLY A 72 1.44 4.03 7.10
CA GLY A 72 2.75 4.09 6.44
C GLY A 72 2.93 5.36 5.60
N GLY A 73 4.01 6.10 5.83
CA GLY A 73 4.30 7.34 5.08
C GLY A 73 3.39 8.52 5.43
N THR A 74 2.52 8.39 6.43
CA THR A 74 1.65 9.49 6.90
C THR A 74 2.19 10.13 8.18
N LYS A 75 1.61 11.26 8.59
CA LYS A 75 1.92 11.92 9.87
C LYS A 75 1.01 11.46 11.03
N ARG A 76 0.19 10.42 10.84
CA ARG A 76 -0.86 10.00 11.79
C ARG A 76 -0.83 8.50 12.04
N GLY A 77 -1.00 8.12 13.31
CA GLY A 77 -1.16 6.72 13.72
C GLY A 77 0.17 5.97 13.79
N LEU A 78 0.16 4.85 14.53
CA LEU A 78 1.32 3.94 14.59
C LEU A 78 1.11 2.78 13.62
N PRO A 79 2.16 2.30 12.93
CA PRO A 79 2.08 1.14 12.05
C PRO A 79 2.16 -0.19 12.84
N ILE A 80 1.43 -0.28 13.96
CA ILE A 80 1.46 -1.43 14.88
C ILE A 80 0.03 -1.91 15.11
N SER A 81 -0.22 -3.21 14.95
CA SER A 81 -1.56 -3.81 15.10
C SER A 81 -1.85 -4.36 16.49
N CYS A 82 -0.82 -4.85 17.18
CA CYS A 82 -0.97 -5.64 18.40
C CYS A 82 0.13 -5.27 19.40
N PHE A 83 -0.21 -5.34 20.69
CA PHE A 83 0.71 -5.17 21.81
C PHE A 83 0.61 -6.41 22.70
N LEU A 84 1.69 -6.76 23.40
CA LEU A 84 1.73 -7.85 24.39
C LEU A 84 1.35 -7.35 25.78
#